data_AF-B7TW70-F1
#
_entry.id   AF-B7TW70-F1
#
_cell.length_a   1.000
_cell.length_b   1.000
_cell.length_c   1.000
_cell.angle_alpha   90.00
_cell.angle_beta   90.00
_cell.angle_gamma   90.00
#
_symmetry.space_group_name_H-M   'P 1'
#
loop_
_entity.id
_entity.type
_entity.pdbx_description
1 polymer ?
#
loop_
_entity_poly.entity_id
_entity_poly.type
_entity_poly.pdbx_seq_one_letter_code
_entity_poly.pdbx_strand_id
1 'polypeptide(L)'
;AAEKLRSTKPNKVAAIAGDLADCESMLLLKEMMRKLGSANIDCRQDGATFIPNNRGSYVFNTTIEGIENADLCLLINTNPKVEAPIINACIRKRYLQGNFPIASVGPDVEYLYYVEKLGNNPSILNEIARGNHEFCKQLSAAQSPMLIIGQDALTREDSESILALAATIAEKF
;
A
#
# COMPACT_ATOMS: atom_id res chain seq x y z
N ALA A 1 -26.28 16.20 -20.07
CA ALA A 1 -25.98 15.40 -18.86
C ALA A 1 -27.17 15.29 -17.90
N ALA A 2 -27.72 16.41 -17.41
CA ALA A 2 -28.81 16.40 -16.42
C ALA A 2 -30.07 15.61 -16.84
N GLU A 3 -30.53 15.77 -18.09
CA GLU A 3 -31.70 15.03 -18.62
C GLU A 3 -31.48 13.51 -18.63
N LYS A 4 -30.26 13.07 -18.96
CA LYS A 4 -29.90 11.65 -18.98
C LYS A 4 -29.87 11.07 -17.57
N LEU A 5 -29.34 11.82 -16.60
CA LEU A 5 -29.32 11.41 -15.20
C LEU A 5 -30.73 11.28 -14.61
N ARG A 6 -31.64 12.20 -14.95
CA ARG A 6 -33.04 12.17 -14.49
C ARG A 6 -33.83 10.98 -15.06
N SER A 7 -33.53 10.55 -16.28
CA SER A 7 -34.22 9.45 -16.96
C SER A 7 -33.60 8.07 -16.71
N THR A 8 -32.42 8.00 -16.10
CA THR A 8 -31.69 6.74 -15.86
C THR A 8 -32.01 6.21 -14.47
N LYS A 9 -32.23 4.89 -14.36
CA LYS A 9 -32.46 4.24 -13.05
C LYS A 9 -31.22 4.41 -12.16
N PRO A 10 -31.37 4.66 -10.85
CA PRO A 10 -30.24 4.92 -9.95
C PRO A 10 -29.15 3.84 -10.00
N ASN A 11 -29.53 2.57 -10.04
CA ASN A 11 -28.60 1.44 -10.11
C ASN A 11 -27.78 1.34 -11.41
N LYS A 12 -28.11 2.13 -12.43
CA LYS A 12 -27.37 2.21 -13.71
C LYS A 12 -26.51 3.48 -13.82
N VAL A 13 -26.55 4.35 -12.82
CA VAL A 13 -25.65 5.51 -12.73
C VAL A 13 -24.45 5.09 -11.90
N ALA A 14 -23.25 5.33 -12.39
CA ALA A 14 -22.01 5.12 -11.67
C ALA A 14 -21.08 6.32 -11.88
N ALA A 15 -20.19 6.56 -10.93
CA ALA A 15 -19.19 7.61 -11.03
C ALA A 15 -17.84 7.08 -10.55
N ILE A 16 -16.81 7.34 -11.34
CA ILE A 16 -15.42 7.02 -11.00
C ILE A 16 -14.69 8.35 -10.84
N ALA A 17 -14.18 8.62 -9.65
CA ALA A 17 -13.30 9.76 -9.42
C ALA A 17 -11.91 9.44 -9.99
N GLY A 18 -11.33 10.38 -10.72
CA GLY A 18 -9.97 10.24 -11.25
C GLY A 18 -8.91 10.54 -10.20
N ASP A 19 -7.69 10.08 -10.44
CA ASP A 19 -6.57 10.16 -9.47
C ASP A 19 -6.13 11.60 -9.12
N LEU A 20 -6.45 12.56 -10.00
CA LEU A 20 -6.14 13.98 -9.83
C LEU A 20 -7.33 14.80 -9.31
N ALA A 21 -8.44 14.17 -8.96
CA ALA A 21 -9.59 14.86 -8.40
C ALA A 21 -9.31 15.30 -6.95
N ASP A 22 -9.66 16.54 -6.64
CA ASP A 22 -9.58 17.10 -5.29
C ASP A 22 -10.67 16.55 -4.37
N CYS A 23 -10.44 16.65 -3.05
CA CYS A 23 -11.34 16.12 -2.04
C CYS A 23 -12.73 16.75 -2.09
N GLU A 24 -12.80 18.05 -2.41
CA GLU A 24 -14.02 18.83 -2.52
C GLU A 24 -14.87 18.34 -3.69
N SER A 25 -14.29 18.18 -4.88
CA SER A 25 -15.01 17.63 -6.04
C SER A 25 -15.47 16.20 -5.79
N MET A 26 -14.64 15.36 -5.16
CA MET A 26 -15.03 14.00 -4.79
C MET A 26 -16.18 13.97 -3.78
N LEU A 27 -16.18 14.87 -2.80
CA LEU A 27 -17.27 15.01 -1.84
C LEU A 27 -18.57 15.44 -2.53
N LEU A 28 -18.52 16.47 -3.38
CA LEU A 28 -19.68 16.94 -4.13
C LEU A 28 -20.25 15.85 -5.05
N LEU A 29 -19.37 15.10 -5.72
CA LEU A 29 -19.77 13.96 -6.56
C LEU A 29 -20.44 12.86 -5.72
N LYS A 30 -19.88 12.51 -4.56
CA LYS A 30 -20.45 11.55 -3.62
C LYS A 30 -21.82 11.99 -3.13
N GLU A 31 -21.99 13.26 -2.76
CA GLU A 31 -23.29 13.79 -2.33
C GLU A 31 -24.32 13.81 -3.46
N MET A 32 -23.91 14.19 -4.67
CA MET A 32 -24.77 14.16 -5.84
C MET A 32 -25.26 12.74 -6.14
N MET A 33 -24.37 11.75 -6.11
CA MET A 33 -24.71 10.35 -6.34
C MET A 33 -25.67 9.80 -5.27
N ARG A 34 -25.46 10.17 -4.00
CA ARG A 34 -26.40 9.86 -2.91
C ARG A 34 -27.77 10.47 -3.13
N LYS A 35 -27.86 11.73 -3.57
CA LYS A 35 -29.14 12.40 -3.90
C LYS A 35 -29.85 11.75 -5.10
N LEU A 36 -29.09 11.20 -6.05
CA LEU A 36 -29.61 10.40 -7.17
C LEU A 36 -30.01 8.97 -6.76
N GLY A 37 -29.74 8.55 -5.52
CA GLY A 37 -30.02 7.21 -5.02
C GLY A 37 -29.09 6.12 -5.57
N SER A 38 -27.92 6.50 -6.11
CA SER A 38 -26.90 5.55 -6.57
C SER A 38 -25.79 5.40 -5.53
N ALA A 39 -25.45 4.15 -5.23
CA ALA A 39 -24.31 3.80 -4.39
C ALA A 39 -23.04 3.49 -5.20
N ASN A 40 -23.11 3.53 -6.53
CA ASN A 40 -22.02 3.13 -7.42
C ASN A 40 -21.00 4.27 -7.55
N ILE A 41 -20.15 4.42 -6.55
CA ILE A 41 -19.04 5.36 -6.54
C ILE A 41 -17.74 4.61 -6.26
N ASP A 42 -16.70 4.92 -7.02
CA ASP A 42 -15.35 4.41 -6.74
C ASP A 42 -14.30 5.47 -7.14
N CYS A 43 -13.11 5.37 -6.60
CA CYS A 43 -11.94 6.16 -7.02
C CYS A 43 -10.79 5.26 -7.47
N ARG A 44 -10.95 3.94 -7.37
CA ARG A 44 -9.91 2.94 -7.65
C ARG A 44 -10.02 2.51 -9.09
N GLN A 45 -9.43 3.31 -9.99
CA GLN A 45 -9.40 3.00 -11.41
C GLN A 45 -8.61 1.72 -11.71
N ASP A 46 -7.66 1.40 -10.83
CA ASP A 46 -6.78 0.22 -10.87
C ASP A 46 -7.40 -1.03 -10.21
N GLY A 47 -8.56 -0.89 -9.54
CA GLY A 47 -9.21 -1.98 -8.83
C GLY A 47 -8.52 -2.38 -7.52
N ALA A 48 -7.69 -1.52 -6.93
CA ALA A 48 -6.97 -1.85 -5.70
C ALA A 48 -7.90 -2.27 -4.54
N THR A 49 -7.50 -3.27 -3.78
CA THR A 49 -8.25 -3.74 -2.62
C THR A 49 -7.79 -3.00 -1.36
N PHE A 50 -8.74 -2.42 -0.63
CA PHE A 50 -8.50 -1.79 0.67
C PHE A 50 -9.48 -2.33 1.70
N ILE A 51 -9.07 -2.34 2.97
CA ILE A 51 -9.93 -2.76 4.07
C ILE A 51 -10.88 -1.60 4.41
N PRO A 52 -12.20 -1.75 4.21
CA PRO A 52 -13.14 -0.68 4.53
C PRO A 52 -13.07 -0.29 6.01
N ASN A 53 -13.24 0.99 6.30
CA ASN A 53 -13.22 1.54 7.67
C ASN A 53 -11.88 1.37 8.43
N ASN A 54 -10.81 0.95 7.77
CA ASN A 54 -9.48 0.90 8.37
C ASN A 54 -8.55 1.90 7.66
N ARG A 55 -8.37 3.09 8.24
CA ARG A 55 -7.46 4.10 7.67
C ARG A 55 -6.03 3.61 7.59
N GLY A 56 -5.60 2.78 8.54
CA GLY A 56 -4.25 2.24 8.59
C GLY A 56 -3.89 1.36 7.39
N SER A 57 -4.88 0.87 6.64
CA SER A 57 -4.65 -0.04 5.51
C SER A 57 -4.23 0.67 4.21
N TYR A 58 -4.32 2.00 4.13
CA TYR A 58 -4.03 2.75 2.90
C TYR A 58 -3.22 4.03 3.13
N VAL A 59 -2.82 4.33 4.37
CA VAL A 59 -1.94 5.47 4.67
C VAL A 59 -0.54 4.99 5.00
N PHE A 60 0.43 5.86 4.78
CA PHE A 60 1.81 5.62 5.19
C PHE A 60 1.97 5.89 6.70
N ASN A 61 1.63 4.89 7.53
CA ASN A 61 1.53 5.04 8.99
C ASN A 61 2.82 5.53 9.66
N THR A 62 3.98 5.09 9.19
CA THR A 62 5.29 5.47 9.74
C THR A 62 5.60 6.96 9.55
N THR A 63 4.92 7.64 8.62
CA THR A 63 5.25 8.99 8.12
C THR A 63 6.61 9.06 7.41
N ILE A 64 6.78 10.04 6.52
CA ILE A 64 8.02 10.20 5.75
C ILE A 64 9.21 10.51 6.69
N GLU A 65 8.99 11.31 7.73
CA GLU A 65 10.00 11.63 8.74
C GLU A 65 10.36 10.40 9.59
N GLY A 66 9.38 9.56 9.92
CA GLY A 66 9.60 8.34 10.71
C GLY A 66 10.49 7.30 10.03
N ILE A 67 10.70 7.38 8.70
CA ILE A 67 11.68 6.55 7.98
C ILE A 67 13.07 6.70 8.60
N GLU A 68 13.41 7.89 9.12
CA GLU A 68 14.71 8.13 9.73
C GLU A 68 14.91 7.41 11.06
N ASN A 69 13.82 7.00 11.72
CA ASN A 69 13.86 6.27 12.99
C ASN A 69 13.76 4.75 12.80
N ALA A 70 13.44 4.27 11.60
CA ALA A 70 13.34 2.85 11.32
C ALA A 70 14.72 2.19 11.37
N ASP A 71 14.83 0.97 11.89
CA ASP A 71 16.07 0.20 11.96
C ASP A 71 16.07 -1.04 11.06
N LEU A 72 14.93 -1.38 10.47
CA LEU A 72 14.80 -2.39 9.43
C LEU A 72 13.66 -1.99 8.47
N CYS A 73 13.82 -2.27 7.18
CA CYS A 73 12.77 -2.03 6.19
C CYS A 73 12.46 -3.28 5.36
N LEU A 74 11.18 -3.66 5.30
CA LEU A 74 10.69 -4.71 4.40
C LEU A 74 9.82 -4.08 3.31
N LEU A 75 10.26 -4.19 2.06
CA LEU A 75 9.55 -3.75 0.86
C LEU A 75 8.70 -4.90 0.31
N ILE A 76 7.39 -4.71 0.20
CA ILE A 76 6.43 -5.72 -0.27
C ILE A 76 5.87 -5.27 -1.61
N ASN A 77 6.31 -5.93 -2.68
CA ASN A 77 5.88 -5.71 -4.06
C ASN A 77 5.81 -4.22 -4.43
N THR A 78 6.89 -3.48 -4.14
CA THR A 78 7.01 -2.04 -4.41
C THR A 78 8.37 -1.72 -5.02
N ASN A 79 8.38 -0.74 -5.92
CA ASN A 79 9.58 -0.06 -6.37
C ASN A 79 9.50 1.44 -6.00
N PRO A 80 9.99 1.84 -4.80
CA PRO A 80 9.90 3.22 -4.34
C PRO A 80 10.59 4.22 -5.28
N LYS A 81 11.58 3.80 -6.07
CA LYS A 81 12.26 4.66 -7.06
C LYS A 81 11.30 5.16 -8.15
N VAL A 82 10.33 4.33 -8.54
CA VAL A 82 9.36 4.64 -9.60
C VAL A 82 8.06 5.18 -9.00
N GLU A 83 7.55 4.52 -7.97
CA GLU A 83 6.25 4.84 -7.38
C GLU A 83 6.28 6.11 -6.51
N ALA A 84 7.32 6.27 -5.69
CA ALA A 84 7.42 7.36 -4.71
C ALA A 84 8.87 7.84 -4.52
N PRO A 85 9.44 8.60 -5.49
CA PRO A 85 10.86 8.97 -5.48
C PRO A 85 11.33 9.70 -4.21
N ILE A 86 10.46 10.48 -3.56
CA ILE A 86 10.74 11.16 -2.29
C ILE A 86 10.91 10.14 -1.16
N ILE A 87 10.02 9.13 -1.08
CA ILE A 87 10.13 8.04 -0.10
C ILE A 87 11.44 7.28 -0.33
N ASN A 88 11.77 6.95 -1.59
CA ASN A 88 13.05 6.33 -1.95
C ASN A 88 14.27 7.17 -1.53
N ALA A 89 14.21 8.50 -1.68
CA ALA A 89 15.26 9.39 -1.23
C ALA A 89 15.42 9.39 0.30
N CYS A 90 14.32 9.36 1.06
CA CYS A 90 14.34 9.23 2.51
C CYS A 90 14.87 7.86 2.97
N ILE A 91 14.47 6.77 2.33
CA ILE A 91 15.00 5.42 2.59
C ILE A 91 16.52 5.41 2.32
N ARG A 92 16.96 5.99 1.20
CA ARG A 92 18.38 6.11 0.88
C ARG A 92 19.13 6.97 1.89
N LYS A 93 18.55 8.09 2.33
CA LYS A 93 19.13 8.95 3.39
C LYS A 93 19.35 8.12 4.66
N ARG A 94 18.33 7.37 5.09
CA ARG A 94 18.42 6.49 6.27
C ARG A 94 19.45 5.38 6.08
N TYR A 95 19.48 4.73 4.91
CA TYR A 95 20.45 3.69 4.55
C TYR A 95 21.90 4.18 4.67
N LEU A 96 22.19 5.40 4.21
CA LEU A 96 23.53 5.99 4.28
C LEU A 96 24.02 6.26 5.71
N GLN A 97 23.14 6.29 6.71
CA GLN A 97 23.52 6.39 8.12
C GLN A 97 24.03 5.06 8.70
N GLY A 98 23.89 3.95 7.95
CA GLY A 98 24.32 2.61 8.38
C GLY A 98 23.29 1.88 9.25
N ASN A 99 23.55 0.60 9.53
CA ASN A 99 22.70 -0.26 10.37
C ASN A 99 21.21 -0.17 10.00
N PHE A 100 20.91 -0.37 8.72
CA PHE A 100 19.55 -0.35 8.19
C PHE A 100 19.40 -1.44 7.13
N PRO A 101 19.24 -2.72 7.54
CA PRO A 101 18.89 -3.79 6.63
C PRO A 101 17.59 -3.48 5.90
N ILE A 102 17.62 -3.63 4.59
CA ILE A 102 16.47 -3.49 3.72
C ILE A 102 16.30 -4.80 2.96
N ALA A 103 15.11 -5.38 3.01
CA ALA A 103 14.76 -6.58 2.27
C ALA A 103 13.54 -6.33 1.37
N SER A 104 13.39 -7.12 0.31
CA SER A 104 12.23 -7.06 -0.57
C SER A 104 11.63 -8.43 -0.83
N VAL A 105 10.30 -8.51 -0.76
CA VAL A 105 9.49 -9.61 -1.27
C VAL A 105 8.69 -9.07 -2.46
N GLY A 106 9.05 -9.46 -3.68
CA GLY A 106 8.45 -8.88 -4.88
C GLY A 106 9.29 -9.07 -6.14
N PRO A 107 8.99 -8.34 -7.22
CA PRO A 107 9.70 -8.44 -8.48
C PRO A 107 11.18 -8.09 -8.34
N ASP A 108 11.99 -8.69 -9.20
CA ASP A 108 13.42 -8.42 -9.27
C ASP A 108 13.67 -7.05 -9.91
N VAL A 109 13.76 -6.01 -9.07
CA VAL A 109 14.01 -4.64 -9.50
C VAL A 109 15.38 -4.13 -9.04
N GLU A 110 15.87 -3.10 -9.72
CA GLU A 110 17.12 -2.44 -9.38
C GLU A 110 16.87 -1.30 -8.38
N TYR A 111 17.51 -1.39 -7.21
CA TYR A 111 17.49 -0.37 -6.17
C TYR A 111 18.80 0.44 -6.17
N LEU A 112 18.75 1.67 -5.65
CA LEU A 112 19.92 2.57 -5.57
C LEU A 112 20.80 2.33 -4.32
N TYR A 113 20.50 1.27 -3.58
CA TYR A 113 21.14 0.84 -2.34
C TYR A 113 20.97 -0.67 -2.25
N TYR A 114 21.73 -1.33 -1.37
CA TYR A 114 21.63 -2.77 -1.20
C TYR A 114 20.27 -3.14 -0.61
N VAL A 115 19.60 -4.09 -1.25
CA VAL A 115 18.34 -4.68 -0.80
C VAL A 115 18.47 -6.19 -0.91
N GLU A 116 18.24 -6.89 0.21
CA GLU A 116 18.19 -8.34 0.25
C GLU A 116 16.91 -8.83 -0.44
N LYS A 117 17.05 -9.55 -1.55
CA LYS A 117 15.90 -10.07 -2.31
C LYS A 117 15.50 -11.42 -1.74
N LEU A 118 14.44 -11.45 -0.93
CA LEU A 118 13.92 -12.68 -0.31
C LEU A 118 13.21 -13.58 -1.33
N GLY A 119 12.76 -13.00 -2.44
CA GLY A 119 12.10 -13.68 -3.56
C GLY A 119 10.83 -12.96 -4.00
N ASN A 120 10.11 -13.55 -4.95
CA ASN A 120 8.94 -12.94 -5.60
C ASN A 120 7.60 -13.66 -5.30
N ASN A 121 7.63 -14.67 -4.43
CA ASN A 121 6.46 -15.50 -4.13
C ASN A 121 5.73 -14.97 -2.88
N PRO A 122 4.41 -14.71 -2.94
CA PRO A 122 3.60 -14.35 -1.76
C PRO A 122 3.70 -15.33 -0.59
N SER A 123 4.06 -16.59 -0.85
CA SER A 123 4.26 -17.63 0.16
C SER A 123 5.34 -17.25 1.18
N ILE A 124 6.32 -16.43 0.79
CA ILE A 124 7.38 -15.91 1.67
C ILE A 124 6.76 -15.05 2.78
N LEU A 125 5.75 -14.22 2.47
CA LEU A 125 5.05 -13.44 3.50
C LEU A 125 4.33 -14.35 4.51
N ASN A 126 3.79 -15.48 4.06
CA ASN A 126 3.17 -16.47 4.93
C ASN A 126 4.22 -17.17 5.82
N GLU A 127 5.39 -17.49 5.29
CA GLU A 127 6.49 -18.05 6.08
C GLU A 127 7.01 -17.05 7.13
N ILE A 128 7.13 -15.77 6.77
CA ILE A 128 7.51 -14.69 7.70
C ILE A 128 6.45 -14.52 8.78
N ALA A 129 5.16 -14.45 8.42
CA ALA A 129 4.05 -14.34 9.37
C ALA A 129 4.02 -15.52 10.36
N ARG A 130 4.31 -16.73 9.88
CA ARG A 130 4.42 -17.93 10.73
C ARG A 130 5.68 -17.95 11.59
N GLY A 131 6.71 -17.19 11.25
CA GLY A 131 7.99 -17.18 11.98
C GLY A 131 8.99 -18.23 11.48
N ASN A 132 8.76 -18.82 10.31
CA ASN A 132 9.55 -19.93 9.77
C ASN A 132 10.66 -19.45 8.82
N HIS A 133 10.65 -18.18 8.43
CA HIS A 133 11.63 -17.61 7.51
C HIS A 133 12.87 -17.09 8.25
N GLU A 134 14.05 -17.15 7.65
CA GLU A 134 15.30 -16.69 8.29
C GLU A 134 15.27 -15.19 8.64
N PHE A 135 14.60 -14.41 7.78
CA PHE A 135 14.36 -12.97 7.98
C PHE A 135 13.62 -12.63 9.29
N CYS A 136 12.84 -13.58 9.86
CA CYS A 136 12.17 -13.37 11.14
C CYS A 136 13.15 -13.05 12.27
N LYS A 137 14.39 -13.57 12.22
CA LYS A 137 15.42 -13.25 13.21
C LYS A 137 15.81 -11.77 13.17
N GLN A 138 15.89 -11.20 11.97
CA GLN A 138 16.19 -9.77 11.80
C GLN A 138 15.00 -8.92 12.25
N LEU A 139 13.77 -9.29 11.87
CA LEU A 139 12.55 -8.61 12.33
C LEU A 139 12.41 -8.62 13.85
N SER A 140 12.65 -9.75 14.54
CA SER A 140 12.60 -9.81 16.01
C SER A 140 13.72 -9.02 16.69
N ALA A 141 14.85 -8.79 16.03
CA ALA A 141 15.96 -8.03 16.59
C ALA A 141 15.79 -6.51 16.39
N ALA A 142 14.93 -6.11 15.45
CA ALA A 142 14.62 -4.72 15.16
C ALA A 142 13.74 -4.13 16.28
N GLN A 143 14.06 -2.91 16.70
CA GLN A 143 13.28 -2.11 17.65
C GLN A 143 12.22 -1.26 16.96
N SER A 144 12.43 -0.89 15.70
CA SER A 144 11.52 -0.04 14.93
C SER A 144 11.47 -0.51 13.47
N PRO A 145 10.98 -1.75 13.21
CA PRO A 145 10.83 -2.24 11.85
C PRO A 145 9.76 -1.45 11.10
N MET A 146 9.96 -1.28 9.80
CA MET A 146 9.01 -0.65 8.89
C MET A 146 8.69 -1.57 7.73
N LEU A 147 7.40 -1.71 7.42
CA LEU A 147 6.91 -2.44 6.24
C LEU A 147 6.33 -1.43 5.25
N ILE A 148 6.74 -1.51 3.99
CA ILE A 148 6.20 -0.68 2.90
C ILE A 148 5.55 -1.60 1.88
N ILE A 149 4.25 -1.44 1.68
CA ILE A 149 3.47 -2.20 0.70
C ILE A 149 3.24 -1.32 -0.53
N GLY A 150 3.59 -1.83 -1.72
CA GLY A 150 3.37 -1.14 -2.98
C GLY A 150 1.91 -1.17 -3.41
N GLN A 151 1.49 -0.15 -4.16
CA GLN A 151 0.13 -0.10 -4.70
C GLN A 151 -0.16 -1.29 -5.63
N ASP A 152 0.83 -1.74 -6.40
CA ASP A 152 0.73 -2.90 -7.28
C ASP A 152 0.48 -4.22 -6.53
N ALA A 153 0.80 -4.28 -5.22
CA ALA A 153 0.45 -5.44 -4.39
C ALA A 153 -1.06 -5.54 -4.16
N LEU A 154 -1.74 -4.39 -4.16
CA LEU A 154 -3.15 -4.25 -3.80
C LEU A 154 -4.09 -4.45 -4.99
N THR A 155 -3.60 -4.44 -6.22
CA THR A 155 -4.40 -4.65 -7.44
C THR A 155 -4.46 -6.11 -7.89
N ARG A 156 -3.74 -7.00 -7.19
CA ARG A 156 -3.72 -8.45 -7.48
C ARG A 156 -4.95 -9.18 -6.95
N GLU A 157 -5.22 -10.36 -7.49
CA GLU A 157 -6.28 -11.25 -7.01
C GLU A 157 -6.08 -11.71 -5.55
N ASP A 158 -4.82 -11.83 -5.11
CA ASP A 158 -4.42 -12.23 -3.75
C ASP A 158 -4.15 -11.03 -2.81
N SER A 159 -4.53 -9.82 -3.22
CA SER A 159 -4.28 -8.56 -2.49
C SER A 159 -4.77 -8.56 -1.04
N GLU A 160 -5.97 -9.07 -0.77
CA GLU A 160 -6.50 -9.19 0.60
C GLU A 160 -5.61 -10.05 1.49
N SER A 161 -5.08 -11.15 0.95
CA SER A 161 -4.19 -12.05 1.67
C SER A 161 -2.83 -11.40 1.91
N ILE A 162 -2.28 -10.67 0.93
CA ILE A 162 -1.02 -9.93 1.09
C ILE A 162 -1.16 -8.88 2.20
N LEU A 163 -2.25 -8.12 2.21
CA LEU A 163 -2.50 -7.08 3.19
C LEU A 163 -2.71 -7.67 4.60
N ALA A 164 -3.45 -8.78 4.72
CA ALA A 164 -3.64 -9.48 5.98
C ALA A 164 -2.33 -10.09 6.53
N LEU A 165 -1.50 -10.66 5.66
CA LEU A 165 -0.20 -11.19 6.04
C LEU A 165 0.75 -10.08 6.50
N ALA A 166 0.80 -8.95 5.77
CA ALA A 166 1.60 -7.80 6.16
C ALA A 166 1.16 -7.23 7.52
N ALA A 167 -0.15 -7.14 7.77
CA ALA A 167 -0.69 -6.75 9.08
C ALA A 167 -0.28 -7.75 10.18
N THR A 168 -0.37 -9.06 9.91
CA THR A 168 0.05 -10.09 10.86
C THR A 168 1.54 -10.00 11.19
N ILE A 169 2.39 -9.70 10.20
CA ILE A 169 3.83 -9.49 10.41
C ILE A 169 4.04 -8.25 11.29
N ALA A 170 3.37 -7.14 11.00
CA ALA A 170 3.48 -5.89 11.75
C ALA A 170 2.94 -5.97 13.19
N GLU A 171 1.98 -6.85 13.47
CA GLU A 171 1.48 -7.07 14.83
C GLU A 171 2.39 -8.00 15.65
N LYS A 172 3.13 -8.88 14.98
CA LYS A 172 3.94 -9.93 15.62
C LYS A 172 5.35 -9.46 15.99
N PHE A 173 5.94 -8.61 15.17
CA PHE A 173 7.32 -8.11 15.30
C PHE A 173 7.28 -6.62 15.57
#